data_AF-A0A935FHN8-F1
#
_entry.id   AF-A0A935FHN8-F1
#
_cell.length_a   1.000
_cell.length_b   1.000
_cell.length_c   1.000
_cell.angle_alpha   90.00
_cell.angle_beta   90.00
_cell.angle_gamma   90.00
#
_symmetry.space_group_name_H-M   'P 1'
#
loop_
_entity.id
_entity.type
_entity.pdbx_description
1 polymer ?
#
loop_
_entity_poly.entity_id
_entity_poly.type
_entity_poly.pdbx_seq_one_letter_code
_entity_poly.pdbx_strand_id
1 'polypeptide(L)'
;MSERASRQPRGIDRLALGGAAIVAIAALVTAAPPAALAAPSATADDGMAALVARGFFRALLDGRLADLLPLCAERVSLDGHRVASGAELQHALSALIQRAHSETLMLRGVQLLTYAEMVGRYGPPPARMRASVGPGDLLALARFSRLGAVAVLARKGRFWQVVALTD
;
A
#
# COMPACT_ATOMS: atom_id res chain seq x y z
N MET A 1 -26.23 8.16 53.53
CA MET A 1 -26.03 7.46 54.81
C MET A 1 -25.11 6.28 54.56
N SER A 2 -23.96 6.24 55.27
CA SER A 2 -23.05 5.10 55.57
C SER A 2 -22.53 4.26 54.37
N GLU A 3 -21.27 3.87 54.20
CA GLU A 3 -20.07 3.57 55.02
C GLU A 3 -18.84 3.97 54.18
N ARG A 4 -17.91 4.81 54.64
CA ARG A 4 -16.80 4.50 55.58
C ARG A 4 -15.94 3.29 55.22
N ALA A 5 -14.82 3.62 54.57
CA ALA A 5 -13.45 3.29 54.99
C ALA A 5 -13.03 1.81 55.13
N SER A 6 -12.02 1.41 54.36
CA SER A 6 -10.88 0.69 54.95
C SER A 6 -9.58 0.99 54.20
N ARG A 7 -8.66 1.53 54.99
CA ARG A 7 -7.26 1.86 54.70
C ARG A 7 -6.38 0.64 55.00
N GLN A 8 -5.24 0.60 54.32
CA GLN A 8 -3.93 0.08 54.75
C GLN A 8 -3.74 -1.46 54.79
N PRO A 9 -2.48 -1.97 54.72
CA PRO A 9 -1.21 -1.27 54.95
C PRO A 9 -0.15 -1.37 53.83
N ARG A 10 0.77 -0.40 53.90
CA ARG A 10 2.10 -0.43 53.31
C ARG A 10 2.93 -1.49 54.05
N GLY A 11 3.39 -2.51 53.34
CA GLY A 11 4.47 -3.39 53.77
C GLY A 11 5.76 -2.95 53.08
N ILE A 12 6.61 -2.27 53.85
CA ILE A 12 7.98 -1.93 53.48
C ILE A 12 8.81 -3.05 54.11
N ASP A 13 9.43 -3.91 53.31
CA ASP A 13 10.52 -4.75 53.81
C ASP A 13 11.80 -4.43 53.05
N ARG A 14 12.78 -4.03 53.86
CA ARG A 14 14.15 -3.65 53.54
C ARG A 14 15.03 -4.85 53.90
N LEU A 15 16.25 -4.82 53.36
CA LEU A 15 17.40 -5.69 53.71
C LEU A 15 17.39 -7.03 52.94
N ALA A 16 18.50 -7.56 52.46
CA ALA A 16 19.92 -7.29 52.59
C ALA A 16 20.60 -7.89 51.34
N LEU A 17 21.58 -7.21 50.74
CA LEU A 17 23.01 -7.46 50.96
C LEU A 17 23.48 -8.86 50.51
N GLY A 18 24.32 -8.87 49.48
CA GLY A 18 24.98 -10.07 48.93
C GLY A 18 24.90 -9.98 47.41
N GLY A 19 25.96 -9.96 46.64
CA GLY A 19 27.36 -10.21 46.89
C GLY A 19 27.99 -10.16 45.49
N ALA A 20 29.24 -9.72 45.43
CA ALA A 20 29.97 -9.56 44.20
C ALA A 20 29.96 -10.85 43.35
N ALA A 21 29.57 -10.72 42.09
CA ALA A 21 30.04 -11.57 41.01
C ALA A 21 30.11 -10.73 39.74
N ILE A 22 31.21 -9.98 39.62
CA ILE A 22 31.64 -9.40 38.36
C ILE A 22 32.05 -10.59 37.48
N VAL A 23 31.11 -11.12 36.70
CA VAL A 23 31.43 -11.99 35.57
C VAL A 23 31.45 -11.08 34.35
N ALA A 24 32.65 -10.58 34.04
CA ALA A 24 32.95 -9.92 32.80
C ALA A 24 32.88 -10.96 31.67
N ILE A 25 31.68 -11.19 31.12
CA ILE A 25 31.55 -11.83 29.81
C ILE A 25 31.77 -10.72 28.79
N ALA A 26 33.02 -10.56 28.37
CA ALA A 26 33.37 -9.83 27.16
C ALA A 26 32.85 -10.62 25.95
N ALA A 27 31.55 -10.54 25.70
CA ALA A 27 30.98 -10.94 24.43
C ALA A 27 31.38 -9.86 23.42
N LEU A 28 32.36 -10.17 22.58
CA LEU A 28 32.53 -9.51 21.29
C LEU A 28 31.23 -9.69 20.52
N VAL A 29 30.28 -8.76 20.70
CA VAL A 29 29.25 -8.50 19.71
C VAL A 29 29.98 -7.82 18.57
N THR A 30 30.47 -8.65 17.65
CA THR A 30 30.79 -8.25 16.29
C THR A 30 29.54 -7.54 15.78
N ALA A 31 29.61 -6.20 15.71
CA ALA A 31 28.60 -5.38 15.10
C ALA A 31 28.51 -5.82 13.63
N ALA A 32 27.61 -6.77 13.36
CA ALA A 32 27.21 -7.09 12.01
C ALA A 32 26.77 -5.76 11.39
N PRO A 33 27.30 -5.39 10.21
CA PRO A 33 26.83 -4.21 9.51
C PRO A 33 25.30 -4.31 9.43
N PRO A 34 24.55 -3.20 9.61
CA PRO A 34 23.13 -3.23 9.36
C PRO A 34 22.99 -3.80 7.95
N ALA A 35 22.38 -4.98 7.85
CA ALA A 35 22.02 -5.56 6.58
C ALA A 35 21.16 -4.48 5.93
N ALA A 36 21.79 -3.70 5.04
CA ALA A 36 21.10 -2.79 4.17
C ALA A 36 20.03 -3.67 3.56
N LEU A 37 18.77 -3.42 3.92
CA LEU A 37 17.63 -4.08 3.30
C LEU A 37 17.93 -3.96 1.81
N ALA A 38 18.32 -5.07 1.20
CA ALA A 38 18.52 -5.14 -0.22
C ALA A 38 17.16 -4.76 -0.77
N ALA A 39 17.04 -3.53 -1.26
CA ALA A 39 15.84 -3.09 -1.95
C ALA A 39 15.59 -4.17 -3.01
N PRO A 40 14.41 -4.81 -3.01
CA PRO A 40 14.13 -5.88 -3.95
C PRO A 40 14.49 -5.35 -5.32
N SER A 41 15.46 -6.02 -5.97
CA SER A 41 15.99 -5.57 -7.25
C SER A 41 14.82 -5.56 -8.21
N ALA A 42 14.48 -4.37 -8.70
CA ALA A 42 13.41 -4.17 -9.66
C ALA A 42 13.59 -5.19 -10.78
N THR A 43 12.72 -6.20 -10.80
CA THR A 43 12.76 -7.25 -11.80
C THR A 43 12.37 -6.62 -13.14
N ALA A 44 12.81 -7.19 -14.26
CA ALA A 44 12.40 -6.69 -15.58
C ALA A 44 10.87 -6.63 -15.73
N ASP A 45 10.14 -7.49 -15.01
CA ASP A 45 8.68 -7.50 -14.93
C ASP A 45 8.11 -6.24 -14.26
N ASP A 46 8.83 -5.64 -13.29
CA ASP A 46 8.43 -4.40 -12.61
C ASP A 46 8.52 -3.19 -13.56
N GLY A 47 9.44 -3.23 -14.53
CA GLY A 47 9.55 -2.19 -15.57
C GLY A 47 8.31 -2.12 -16.46
N MET A 48 7.77 -3.27 -16.85
CA MET A 48 6.53 -3.33 -17.64
C MET A 48 5.32 -2.89 -16.83
N ALA A 49 5.22 -3.35 -15.57
CA ALA A 49 4.16 -2.88 -14.66
C ALA A 49 4.21 -1.35 -14.49
N ALA A 50 5.41 -0.76 -14.40
CA ALA A 50 5.57 0.67 -14.21
C ALA A 50 5.08 1.45 -15.44
N LEU A 51 5.37 0.92 -16.63
CA LEU A 51 4.93 1.48 -17.90
C LEU A 51 3.40 1.41 -18.02
N VAL A 52 2.80 0.26 -17.71
CA VAL A 52 1.33 0.09 -17.71
C VAL A 52 0.68 1.04 -16.72
N ALA A 53 1.19 1.13 -15.48
CA ALA A 53 0.65 2.02 -14.46
C ALA A 53 0.75 3.49 -14.89
N ARG A 54 1.91 3.94 -15.38
CA ARG A 54 2.10 5.32 -15.84
C ARG A 54 1.23 5.62 -17.05
N GLY A 55 1.14 4.70 -18.00
CA GLY A 55 0.29 4.82 -19.19
C GLY A 55 -1.19 4.94 -18.80
N PHE A 56 -1.65 4.11 -17.87
CA PHE A 56 -3.01 4.15 -17.34
C PHE A 56 -3.34 5.51 -16.70
N PHE A 57 -2.56 5.96 -15.72
CA PHE A 57 -2.83 7.24 -15.06
C PHE A 57 -2.71 8.42 -16.03
N ARG A 58 -1.80 8.35 -17.00
CA ARG A 58 -1.66 9.40 -18.01
C ARG A 58 -2.87 9.43 -18.96
N ALA A 59 -3.32 8.29 -19.46
CA ALA A 59 -4.51 8.20 -20.31
C ALA A 59 -5.78 8.65 -19.57
N LEU A 60 -5.86 8.40 -18.25
CA LEU A 60 -6.95 8.89 -17.40
C LEU A 60 -6.95 10.42 -17.30
N LEU A 61 -5.79 11.05 -17.13
CA LEU A 61 -5.68 12.50 -17.13
C LEU A 61 -5.86 13.12 -18.52
N ASP A 62 -5.43 12.45 -19.58
CA ASP A 62 -5.57 12.95 -20.95
C ASP A 62 -6.97 12.66 -21.53
N GLY A 63 -7.84 11.98 -20.78
CA GLY A 63 -9.21 11.64 -21.19
C GLY A 63 -9.29 10.62 -22.34
N ARG A 64 -8.24 9.83 -22.54
CA ARG A 64 -8.11 8.88 -23.66
C ARG A 64 -8.68 7.52 -23.29
N LEU A 65 -10.02 7.41 -23.27
CA LEU A 65 -10.74 6.19 -22.87
C LEU A 65 -10.33 4.96 -23.70
N ALA A 66 -10.09 5.13 -25.00
CA ALA A 66 -9.68 4.06 -25.91
C ALA A 66 -8.36 3.38 -25.49
N ASP A 67 -7.47 4.12 -24.83
CA ASP A 67 -6.19 3.58 -24.35
C ASP A 67 -6.29 2.97 -22.96
N LEU A 68 -7.31 3.32 -22.17
CA LEU A 68 -7.53 2.78 -20.82
C LEU A 68 -8.11 1.37 -20.84
N LEU A 69 -9.09 1.13 -21.72
CA LEU A 69 -9.80 -0.16 -21.81
C LEU A 69 -8.86 -1.36 -21.98
N PRO A 70 -7.87 -1.37 -22.89
CA PRO A 70 -6.97 -2.51 -23.05
C PRO A 70 -6.05 -2.75 -21.84
N LEU A 71 -5.84 -1.72 -21.01
CA LEU A 71 -5.02 -1.81 -19.79
C LEU A 71 -5.80 -2.36 -18.60
N CYS A 72 -7.13 -2.40 -18.67
CA CYS A 72 -8.00 -2.92 -17.62
C CYS A 72 -8.25 -4.41 -17.80
N ALA A 73 -8.42 -5.12 -16.69
CA ALA A 73 -8.93 -6.49 -16.74
C ALA A 73 -10.43 -6.51 -17.11
N GLU A 74 -10.91 -7.65 -17.62
CA GLU A 74 -12.33 -7.87 -17.94
C GLU A 74 -13.26 -7.67 -16.73
N ARG A 75 -12.75 -7.96 -15.53
CA ARG A 75 -13.43 -7.71 -14.25
C ARG A 75 -12.53 -6.83 -13.40
N VAL A 76 -12.96 -5.60 -13.15
CA VAL A 76 -12.20 -4.60 -12.40
C VAL A 76 -13.04 -4.05 -11.25
N SER A 77 -12.40 -3.73 -10.14
CA SER A 77 -13.04 -3.08 -8.99
C SER A 77 -12.67 -1.61 -8.94
N LEU A 78 -13.62 -0.72 -9.21
CA LEU A 78 -13.41 0.73 -9.17
C LEU A 78 -14.09 1.29 -7.92
N ASP A 79 -13.32 1.88 -7.01
CA ASP A 79 -13.78 2.44 -5.73
C ASP A 79 -14.60 1.46 -4.87
N GLY A 80 -14.32 0.16 -5.01
CA GLY A 80 -15.04 -0.92 -4.33
C GLY A 80 -16.27 -1.45 -5.07
N HIS A 81 -16.61 -0.87 -6.21
CA HIS A 81 -17.65 -1.37 -7.10
C HIS A 81 -17.06 -2.31 -8.16
N ARG A 82 -17.50 -3.56 -8.15
CA ARG A 82 -17.09 -4.54 -9.15
C ARG A 82 -17.84 -4.30 -10.45
N VAL A 83 -17.09 -4.02 -11.50
CA VAL A 83 -17.58 -3.86 -12.85
C VAL A 83 -17.47 -5.19 -13.59
N ALA A 84 -18.57 -5.64 -14.20
CA ALA A 84 -18.63 -6.96 -14.82
C ALA A 84 -18.75 -6.92 -16.35
N SER A 85 -19.08 -5.77 -16.94
CA SER A 85 -19.22 -5.60 -18.38
C SER A 85 -18.35 -4.48 -18.94
N GLY A 86 -17.98 -4.60 -20.23
CA GLY A 86 -17.20 -3.56 -20.91
C GLY A 86 -17.91 -2.21 -21.01
N ALA A 87 -19.25 -2.20 -21.12
CA ALA A 87 -20.04 -0.97 -21.15
C ALA A 87 -20.05 -0.27 -19.79
N GLU A 88 -20.23 -1.02 -18.70
CA GLU A 88 -20.10 -0.48 -17.34
C GLU A 88 -18.69 0.07 -17.08
N LEU A 89 -17.66 -0.62 -17.59
CA LEU A 89 -16.27 -0.18 -17.47
C LEU A 89 -16.04 1.15 -18.19
N GLN A 90 -16.53 1.27 -19.42
CA GLN A 90 -16.46 2.51 -20.17
C GLN A 90 -17.14 3.66 -19.42
N HIS A 91 -18.33 3.42 -18.87
CA HIS A 91 -19.07 4.41 -18.12
C HIS A 91 -18.32 4.85 -16.84
N ALA A 92 -17.82 3.88 -16.06
CA ALA A 92 -17.10 4.15 -14.82
C ALA A 92 -15.77 4.88 -15.07
N LEU A 93 -14.99 4.47 -16.08
CA LEU A 93 -13.77 5.18 -16.48
C LEU A 93 -14.07 6.59 -17.00
N SER A 94 -15.16 6.77 -17.74
CA SER A 94 -15.59 8.10 -18.19
C SER A 94 -15.90 9.02 -17.01
N ALA A 95 -16.59 8.51 -15.98
CA ALA A 95 -16.87 9.25 -14.75
C ALA A 95 -15.57 9.65 -14.01
N LEU A 96 -14.60 8.72 -13.93
CA LEU A 96 -13.29 9.00 -13.35
C LEU A 96 -12.50 10.07 -14.12
N ILE A 97 -12.52 10.02 -15.45
CA ILE A 97 -11.90 11.05 -16.30
C ILE A 97 -12.52 12.42 -16.02
N GLN A 98 -13.85 12.50 -16.02
CA GLN A 98 -14.57 13.76 -15.77
C GLN A 98 -14.23 14.33 -14.39
N ARG A 99 -14.14 13.47 -13.37
CA ARG A 99 -13.71 13.87 -12.03
C ARG A 99 -12.25 14.35 -12.00
N ALA A 100 -11.34 13.64 -12.66
CA ALA A 100 -9.93 14.04 -12.73
C ALA A 100 -9.73 15.39 -13.43
N HIS A 101 -10.54 15.67 -14.46
CA HIS A 101 -10.54 16.95 -15.18
C HIS A 101 -11.14 18.08 -14.36
N SER A 102 -12.28 17.84 -13.70
CA SER A 102 -12.93 18.87 -12.88
C SER A 102 -12.07 19.30 -11.70
N GLU A 103 -11.28 18.38 -11.14
CA GLU A 103 -10.36 18.66 -10.03
C GLU A 103 -8.99 19.21 -10.49
N THR A 104 -8.75 19.30 -11.80
CA THR A 104 -7.48 19.75 -12.41
C THR A 104 -6.27 18.97 -11.87
N LEU A 105 -6.40 17.63 -11.83
CA LEU A 105 -5.36 16.76 -11.29
C LEU A 105 -4.12 16.75 -12.19
N MET A 106 -2.94 16.90 -11.58
CA MET A 106 -1.65 16.77 -12.26
C MET A 106 -0.86 15.59 -11.67
N LEU A 107 -0.46 14.64 -12.51
CA LEU A 107 0.35 13.49 -12.08
C LEU A 107 1.76 13.95 -11.71
N ARG A 108 2.12 13.83 -10.44
CA ARG A 108 3.47 14.14 -9.92
C ARG A 108 4.41 12.96 -10.01
N GLY A 109 3.89 11.75 -9.88
CA GLY A 109 4.68 10.53 -9.94
C GLY A 109 3.83 9.30 -9.74
N VAL A 110 4.38 8.16 -10.14
CA VAL A 110 3.81 6.83 -9.93
C VAL A 110 4.88 6.00 -9.26
N GLN A 111 4.54 5.39 -8.13
CA GLN A 111 5.41 4.47 -7.42
C GLN A 111 4.77 3.09 -7.42
N LEU A 112 5.52 2.07 -7.81
CA LEU A 112 5.12 0.68 -7.63
C LEU A 112 5.62 0.15 -6.30
N LEU A 113 4.76 -0.62 -5.64
CA LEU A 113 5.01 -1.23 -4.35
C LEU A 113 4.36 -2.61 -4.33
N THR A 114 5.02 -3.56 -3.70
CA THR A 114 4.35 -4.78 -3.25
C THR A 114 3.37 -4.46 -2.11
N TYR A 115 2.44 -5.37 -1.83
CA TYR A 115 1.54 -5.21 -0.68
C TYR A 115 2.30 -4.98 0.63
N ALA A 116 3.34 -5.75 0.89
CA ALA A 116 4.14 -5.61 2.11
C ALA A 116 4.82 -4.24 2.21
N GLU A 117 5.39 -3.74 1.11
CA GLU A 117 6.02 -2.41 1.08
C GLU A 117 4.99 -1.29 1.24
N MET A 118 3.82 -1.41 0.63
CA MET A 118 2.75 -0.44 0.80
C MET A 118 2.29 -0.37 2.25
N VAL A 119 2.04 -1.52 2.88
CA VAL A 119 1.65 -1.60 4.30
C VAL A 119 2.74 -1.03 5.20
N GLY A 120 4.01 -1.34 4.94
CA GLY A 120 5.13 -0.85 5.74
C GLY A 120 5.34 0.66 5.66
N ARG A 121 5.06 1.28 4.50
CA ARG A 121 5.30 2.73 4.28
C ARG A 121 4.08 3.61 4.53
N TYR A 122 2.89 3.13 4.14
CA TYR A 122 1.66 3.94 4.10
C TYR A 122 0.52 3.36 4.94
N GLY A 123 0.70 2.15 5.49
CA GLY A 123 -0.35 1.44 6.22
C GLY A 123 -1.24 0.57 5.32
N PRO A 124 -2.22 -0.12 5.93
CA PRO A 124 -3.07 -1.05 5.21
C PRO A 124 -3.92 -0.34 4.14
N PRO A 125 -4.02 -0.89 2.91
CA PRO A 125 -4.90 -0.32 1.90
C PRO A 125 -6.37 -0.43 2.33
N PRO A 126 -7.26 0.44 1.78
CA PRO A 126 -8.68 0.43 2.11
C PRO A 126 -9.31 -0.97 1.99
N ALA A 127 -10.22 -1.31 2.90
CA ALA A 127 -10.85 -2.64 2.94
C ALA A 127 -11.49 -3.03 1.59
N ARG A 128 -12.08 -2.06 0.90
CA ARG A 128 -12.66 -2.19 -0.45
C ARG A 128 -11.65 -2.69 -1.50
N MET A 129 -10.38 -2.36 -1.35
CA MET A 129 -9.30 -2.75 -2.26
C MET A 129 -8.66 -4.07 -1.85
N ARG A 130 -8.61 -4.39 -0.54
CA ARG A 130 -7.94 -5.61 -0.04
C ARG A 130 -8.46 -6.89 -0.68
N ALA A 131 -9.75 -6.94 -1.05
CA ALA A 131 -10.36 -8.10 -1.71
C ALA A 131 -9.87 -8.31 -3.16
N SER A 132 -9.27 -7.30 -3.77
CA SER A 132 -8.78 -7.33 -5.15
C SER A 132 -7.27 -7.54 -5.25
N VAL A 133 -6.54 -7.51 -4.14
CA VAL A 133 -5.08 -7.72 -4.13
C VAL A 133 -4.79 -9.20 -3.96
N GLY A 134 -4.24 -9.81 -5.02
CA GLY A 134 -3.74 -11.18 -5.02
C GLY A 134 -2.25 -11.28 -4.69
N PRO A 135 -1.75 -12.51 -4.45
CA PRO A 135 -0.33 -12.75 -4.27
C PRO A 135 0.45 -12.46 -5.57
N GLY A 136 1.48 -11.62 -5.48
CA GLY A 136 2.30 -11.22 -6.63
C GLY A 136 1.77 -10.00 -7.40
N ASP A 137 0.61 -9.46 -7.00
CA ASP A 137 0.11 -8.21 -7.54
C ASP A 137 0.95 -7.02 -7.04
N LEU A 138 1.02 -5.99 -7.88
CA LEU A 138 1.71 -4.75 -7.59
C LEU A 138 0.70 -3.63 -7.38
N LEU A 139 0.98 -2.75 -6.43
CA LEU A 139 0.19 -1.57 -6.16
C LEU A 139 0.90 -0.35 -6.72
N ALA A 140 0.26 0.32 -7.68
CA ALA A 140 0.71 1.59 -8.20
C ALA A 140 0.06 2.74 -7.44
N LEU A 141 0.86 3.40 -6.62
CA LEU A 141 0.50 4.65 -5.97
C LEU A 141 0.78 5.82 -6.92
N ALA A 142 -0.27 6.38 -7.50
CA ALA A 142 -0.21 7.65 -8.20
C ALA A 142 -0.37 8.81 -7.22
N ARG A 143 0.54 9.78 -7.30
CA ARG A 143 0.44 11.04 -6.56
C ARG A 143 -0.02 12.13 -7.50
N PHE A 144 -1.18 12.70 -7.24
CA PHE A 144 -1.67 13.89 -7.93
C PHE A 144 -1.40 15.15 -7.09
N SER A 145 -1.67 16.32 -7.67
CA SER A 145 -1.51 17.63 -7.02
C SER A 145 -2.32 17.79 -5.73
N ARG A 146 -3.51 17.18 -5.64
CA ARG A 146 -4.44 17.33 -4.51
C ARG A 146 -4.92 16.01 -3.91
N LEU A 147 -4.71 14.89 -4.60
CA LEU A 147 -5.18 13.56 -4.21
C LEU A 147 -4.12 12.50 -4.49
N GLY A 148 -4.27 11.33 -3.85
CA GLY A 148 -3.56 10.11 -4.25
C GLY A 148 -4.55 9.17 -4.91
N ALA A 149 -4.07 8.28 -5.77
CA ALA A 149 -4.83 7.12 -6.17
C ALA A 149 -3.94 5.89 -6.12
N VAL A 150 -4.55 4.74 -5.86
CA VAL A 150 -3.89 3.45 -5.85
C VAL A 150 -4.57 2.58 -6.89
N ALA A 151 -3.78 2.05 -7.81
CA ALA A 151 -4.23 1.00 -8.73
C ALA A 151 -3.57 -0.32 -8.35
N VAL A 152 -4.32 -1.41 -8.44
CA VAL A 152 -3.80 -2.77 -8.30
C VAL A 152 -3.55 -3.32 -9.70
N LEU A 153 -2.31 -3.71 -9.97
CA LEU A 153 -1.88 -4.36 -11.18
C LEU A 153 -1.74 -5.85 -10.91
N ALA A 154 -2.50 -6.65 -11.65
CA ALA A 154 -2.37 -8.10 -11.65
C ALA A 154 -1.72 -8.58 -12.94
N ARG A 155 -1.00 -9.68 -12.85
CA ARG A 155 -0.35 -10.32 -13.99
C ARG A 155 -1.31 -11.30 -14.67
N LYS A 156 -1.58 -11.09 -15.97
CA LYS A 156 -2.31 -12.03 -16.84
C LYS A 156 -1.34 -12.58 -17.89
N GLY A 157 -0.67 -13.68 -17.56
CA GLY A 157 0.37 -14.27 -18.41
C GLY A 157 1.63 -13.39 -18.48
N ARG A 158 1.91 -12.82 -19.66
CA ARG A 158 3.05 -11.91 -19.88
C ARG A 158 2.70 -10.42 -19.77
N PHE A 159 1.43 -10.11 -19.53
CA PHE A 159 0.94 -8.74 -19.50
C PHE A 159 0.47 -8.35 -18.10
N TRP A 160 0.56 -7.07 -17.80
CA TRP A 160 0.01 -6.47 -16.59
C TRP A 160 -1.31 -5.78 -16.92
N GLN A 161 -2.30 -5.92 -16.05
CA GLN A 161 -3.60 -5.31 -16.19
C GLN A 161 -4.06 -4.69 -14.87
N VAL A 162 -4.82 -3.61 -14.95
CA VAL A 162 -5.44 -2.98 -13.78
C VAL A 162 -6.68 -3.77 -13.39
N VAL A 163 -6.67 -4.31 -12.17
CA VAL A 163 -7.78 -5.10 -11.59
C VAL A 163 -8.55 -4.35 -10.51
N ALA A 164 -7.95 -3.30 -9.94
CA ALA A 164 -8.67 -2.38 -9.07
C ALA A 164 -8.08 -0.98 -9.10
N LEU A 165 -8.92 0.01 -8.80
CA LEU A 165 -8.54 1.40 -8.62
C LEU A 165 -9.29 1.97 -7.41
N THR A 166 -8.60 2.76 -6.59
CA THR A 166 -9.22 3.65 -5.61
C THR A 166 -8.52 5.00 -5.62
N ASP A 167 -9.26 6.07 -5.42
CA ASP A 167 -8.71 7.33 -4.90
C ASP A 167 -8.80 7.42 -3.37
#